data_AF-A0A3S4EW05-F1
#
_entry.id   AF-A0A3S4EW05-F1
#
_cell.length_a   1.000
_cell.length_b   1.000
_cell.length_c   1.000
_cell.angle_alpha   90.00
_cell.angle_beta   90.00
_cell.angle_gamma   90.00
#
_symmetry.space_group_name_H-M   'P 1'
#
loop_
_entity.id
_entity.type
_entity.pdbx_description
1 polymer ?
#
loop_
_entity_poly.entity_id
_entity_poly.type
_entity_poly.pdbx_seq_one_letter_code
_entity_poly.pdbx_strand_id
1 'polypeptide(L)'
;MANGTFMVPCPAGQWTKVADGANYSSALLQVTSIGGVLAAIADSQPAEGASNGVLLSQSFVPFPLAAGDQVWCQPVGASEATVRGIGTSV
;
A
#
# COMPACT_ATOMS: atom_id res chain seq x y z
N MET A 1 3.38 -16.78 -13.88
CA MET A 1 3.29 -15.56 -13.05
C MET A 1 3.49 -15.98 -11.61
N ALA A 2 4.57 -15.55 -10.97
CA ALA A 2 4.80 -15.83 -9.55
C ALA A 2 4.10 -14.74 -8.73
N ASN A 3 3.41 -15.13 -7.65
CA ASN A 3 2.89 -14.19 -6.67
C ASN A 3 3.95 -14.01 -5.58
N GLY A 4 4.46 -12.80 -5.43
CA GLY A 4 5.41 -12.43 -4.37
C GLY A 4 4.67 -11.87 -3.17
N THR A 5 4.83 -12.47 -2.00
CA THR A 5 4.32 -11.89 -0.74
C THR A 5 5.36 -10.99 -0.10
N PHE A 6 4.95 -9.83 0.38
CA PHE A 6 5.83 -8.87 1.06
C PHE A 6 5.17 -8.30 2.31
N MET A 7 5.99 -7.80 3.24
CA MET A 7 5.56 -7.11 4.45
C MET A 7 6.37 -5.83 4.59
N VAL A 8 5.68 -4.69 4.69
CA VAL A 8 6.30 -3.36 4.73
C VAL A 8 5.84 -2.64 5.99
N PRO A 9 6.79 -2.25 6.88
CA PRO A 9 6.46 -1.37 7.99
C PRO A 9 6.15 0.02 7.45
N CYS A 10 5.02 0.57 7.85
CA CYS A 10 4.58 1.93 7.53
C CYS A 10 4.64 2.75 8.84
N PRO A 11 5.64 3.64 9.00
CA PRO A 11 5.72 4.50 10.18
C PRO A 11 4.60 5.55 10.17
N ALA A 12 4.18 5.96 11.37
CA ALA A 12 3.13 6.96 11.53
C ALA A 12 3.56 8.31 10.90
N GLY A 13 2.62 8.97 10.21
CA GLY A 13 2.85 10.29 9.62
C GLY A 13 3.71 10.31 8.35
N GLN A 14 4.08 9.16 7.79
CA GLN A 14 4.87 9.11 6.55
C GLN A 14 4.24 8.18 5.52
N TRP A 15 4.25 8.63 4.27
CA TRP A 15 3.92 7.79 3.12
C TRP A 15 5.05 6.83 2.81
N THR A 16 4.73 5.55 2.76
CA THR A 16 5.68 4.48 2.45
C THR A 16 5.27 3.80 1.15
N LYS A 17 6.20 3.69 0.20
CA LYS A 17 5.97 2.94 -1.03
C LYS A 17 5.95 1.44 -0.72
N VAL A 18 4.87 0.76 -1.07
CA VAL A 18 4.70 -0.68 -0.78
C VAL A 18 4.71 -1.56 -2.04
N ALA A 19 4.33 -1.02 -3.19
CA ALA A 19 4.34 -1.72 -4.47
C ALA A 19 4.47 -0.73 -5.63
N ASP A 20 4.82 -1.21 -6.81
CA ASP A 20 4.74 -0.43 -8.04
C ASP A 20 4.37 -1.28 -9.26
N GLY A 21 3.81 -0.58 -10.24
CA GLY A 21 3.37 -1.10 -11.52
C GLY A 21 4.51 -1.47 -12.49
N ALA A 22 5.76 -1.15 -12.16
CA ALA A 22 6.91 -1.61 -12.94
C ALA A 22 7.27 -3.06 -12.58
N ASN A 23 7.02 -3.47 -11.33
CA ASN A 23 7.29 -4.82 -10.83
C ASN A 23 6.03 -5.72 -10.79
N TYR A 24 4.84 -5.14 -10.61
CA TYR A 24 3.59 -5.88 -10.40
C TYR A 24 2.46 -5.36 -11.29
N SER A 25 1.67 -6.26 -11.89
CA SER A 25 0.44 -5.90 -12.62
C SER A 25 -0.76 -5.73 -11.69
N SER A 26 -0.70 -6.31 -10.49
CA SER A 26 -1.67 -6.08 -9.42
C SER A 26 -1.05 -6.36 -8.06
N ALA A 27 -1.54 -5.70 -7.01
CA ALA A 27 -1.20 -5.97 -5.63
C ALA A 27 -2.46 -6.14 -4.78
N LEU A 28 -2.52 -7.18 -3.95
CA LEU A 28 -3.50 -7.33 -2.88
C LEU A 28 -2.89 -6.82 -1.59
N LEU A 29 -3.48 -5.83 -0.94
CA LEU A 29 -2.96 -5.22 0.29
C LEU A 29 -3.90 -5.44 1.48
N GLN A 30 -3.31 -5.72 2.63
CA GLN A 30 -4.00 -5.90 3.91
C GLN A 30 -3.18 -5.23 5.02
N VAL A 31 -3.85 -4.60 6.00
CA VAL A 31 -3.18 -4.19 7.24
C VAL A 31 -3.17 -5.34 8.24
N THR A 32 -2.01 -5.61 8.85
CA THR A 32 -1.86 -6.69 9.86
C THR A 32 -1.94 -6.17 11.29
N SER A 33 -1.94 -4.86 11.49
CA SER A 33 -2.08 -4.20 12.79
C SER A 33 -3.51 -3.68 13.01
N ILE A 34 -3.87 -3.35 14.26
CA ILE A 34 -5.21 -2.89 14.66
C ILE A 34 -5.48 -1.43 14.21
N GLY A 35 -4.46 -0.72 13.74
CA GLY A 35 -4.59 0.62 13.14
C GLY A 35 -5.07 0.58 11.69
N GLY A 36 -5.83 1.60 11.27
CA GLY A 36 -6.20 1.79 9.87
C GLY A 36 -5.00 2.29 9.06
N VAL A 37 -4.83 1.83 7.82
CA VAL A 37 -3.80 2.34 6.89
C VAL A 37 -4.49 2.88 5.65
N LEU A 38 -4.19 4.10 5.26
CA LEU A 38 -4.65 4.67 4.01
C LEU A 38 -3.69 4.25 2.89
N ALA A 39 -4.21 3.68 1.83
CA ALA A 39 -3.45 3.31 0.64
C ALA A 39 -3.90 4.15 -0.56
N ALA A 40 -2.96 4.69 -1.32
CA ALA A 40 -3.22 5.49 -2.51
C ALA A 40 -2.35 5.00 -3.67
N ILE A 41 -2.90 5.05 -4.88
CA ILE A 41 -2.14 4.85 -6.12
C ILE A 41 -1.77 6.23 -6.64
N ALA A 42 -0.48 6.47 -6.84
CA ALA A 42 0.04 7.71 -7.41
C ALA A 42 1.36 7.45 -8.14
N ASP A 43 1.70 8.27 -9.14
CA ASP A 43 3.01 8.22 -9.81
C ASP A 43 4.16 8.69 -8.92
N SER A 44 3.85 9.41 -7.84
CA SER A 44 4.80 10.03 -6.91
C SER A 44 4.25 10.05 -5.48
N GLN A 45 5.11 10.34 -4.51
CA GLN A 45 4.72 10.35 -3.09
C GLN A 45 3.59 11.36 -2.84
N PRO A 46 2.46 10.94 -2.23
CA PRO A 46 1.38 11.86 -1.90
C PRO A 46 1.79 12.90 -0.85
N ALA A 47 1.08 14.02 -0.79
CA ALA A 47 1.28 15.04 0.24
C ALA A 47 0.96 14.48 1.65
N GLU A 48 1.64 14.96 2.70
CA GLU A 48 1.45 14.49 4.09
C GLU A 48 -0.01 14.53 4.59
N GLY A 49 -0.82 15.47 4.08
CA GLY A 49 -2.23 15.60 4.42
C GLY A 49 -3.21 14.95 3.43
N ALA A 50 -2.71 14.18 2.46
CA ALA A 50 -3.59 13.54 1.48
C ALA A 50 -4.48 12.50 2.17
N SER A 51 -5.80 12.70 2.09
CA SER A 51 -6.80 11.77 2.59
C SER A 51 -7.51 11.01 1.47
N ASN A 52 -7.13 11.28 0.21
CA ASN A 52 -7.67 10.62 -0.96
C ASN A 52 -6.99 9.25 -1.12
N GLY A 53 -7.60 8.22 -0.52
CA GLY A 53 -7.11 6.87 -0.60
C GLY A 53 -8.14 5.86 -0.12
N VAL A 54 -7.78 4.58 -0.21
CA VAL A 54 -8.57 3.46 0.28
C VAL A 54 -8.08 3.08 1.66
N LEU A 55 -8.99 3.06 2.64
CA LEU A 55 -8.66 2.58 3.98
C LEU A 55 -8.54 1.05 3.95
N LEU A 56 -7.33 0.55 4.19
CA LEU A 56 -7.05 -0.86 4.32
C LEU A 56 -7.65 -1.40 5.62
N SER A 57 -8.10 -2.66 5.55
CA SER A 57 -8.58 -3.44 6.68
C SER A 57 -7.79 -4.73 6.78
N GLN A 58 -8.19 -5.60 7.72
CA GLN A 58 -7.64 -6.96 7.83
C GLN A 58 -8.12 -7.89 6.69
N SER A 59 -8.85 -7.37 5.71
CA SER A 59 -9.15 -8.07 4.46
C SER A 59 -8.28 -7.56 3.33
N PHE A 60 -7.92 -8.46 2.40
CA PHE A 60 -7.18 -8.08 1.21
C PHE A 60 -8.02 -7.19 0.30
N VAL A 61 -7.47 -6.03 -0.03
CA VAL A 61 -8.03 -5.08 -0.98
C VAL A 61 -7.20 -5.14 -2.26
N PRO A 62 -7.82 -5.32 -3.45
CA PRO A 62 -7.11 -5.35 -4.71
C PRO A 62 -6.75 -3.95 -5.23
N PHE A 63 -5.51 -3.80 -5.68
CA PHE A 63 -4.98 -2.61 -6.36
C PHE A 63 -4.46 -3.03 -7.75
N PRO A 64 -5.22 -2.77 -8.82
CA PRO A 64 -4.69 -2.92 -10.18
C PRO A 64 -3.63 -1.84 -10.42
N LEU A 65 -2.49 -2.21 -11.01
CA LEU A 65 -1.36 -1.29 -11.22
C LEU A 65 -1.02 -1.21 -12.70
N ALA A 66 -1.02 0.01 -13.24
CA ALA A 66 -0.48 0.30 -14.57
C ALA A 66 1.02 0.59 -14.50
N ALA A 67 1.71 0.50 -15.63
CA ALA A 67 3.12 0.85 -15.70
C ALA A 67 3.33 2.32 -15.28
N GLY A 68 4.13 2.55 -14.23
CA GLY A 68 4.36 3.87 -13.64
C GLY A 68 3.60 4.13 -12.33
N ASP A 69 2.55 3.36 -12.04
CA ASP A 69 1.82 3.49 -10.77
C ASP A 69 2.67 3.06 -9.60
N GLN A 70 2.52 3.73 -8.46
CA GLN A 70 3.11 3.33 -7.20
C GLN A 70 2.02 3.31 -6.14
N VAL A 71 2.01 2.25 -5.32
CA VAL A 71 1.12 2.18 -4.16
C VAL A 71 1.85 2.71 -2.96
N TRP A 72 1.27 3.73 -2.36
CA TRP A 72 1.74 4.38 -1.16
C TRP A 72 0.79 4.08 -0.01
N CYS A 73 1.35 3.76 1.15
CA CYS A 73 0.59 3.49 2.36
C CYS A 73 1.03 4.42 3.48
N GLN A 74 0.07 4.94 4.24
CA GLN A 74 0.32 5.73 5.44
C GLN A 74 -0.65 5.28 6.55
N PRO A 75 -0.17 5.00 7.77
CA PRO A 75 -1.06 4.73 8.90
C PRO A 75 -1.91 5.95 9.24
N VAL A 76 -3.20 5.72 9.50
CA VAL A 76 -4.13 6.74 9.97
C VAL A 76 -4.03 6.80 11.49
N GLY A 77 -3.41 7.88 11.99
CA GLY A 77 -3.20 8.11 13.42
C GLY A 77 -1.72 8.08 13.83
N ALA A 78 -1.48 8.07 15.14
CA ALA A 78 -0.13 8.16 15.71
C ALA A 78 0.59 6.80 15.86
N SER A 79 -0.02 5.70 15.39
CA SER A 79 0.52 4.35 15.53
C SER A 79 1.12 3.87 14.22
N GLU A 80 2.31 3.29 14.31
CA GLU A 80 2.92 2.51 13.23
C GLU A 80 2.07 1.28 12.89
N ALA A 81 2.06 0.91 11.61
CA ALA A 81 1.31 -0.23 11.11
C ALA A 81 2.14 -1.01 10.09
N THR A 82 1.84 -2.30 9.94
CA THR A 82 2.49 -3.14 8.93
C THR A 82 1.47 -3.49 7.86
N VAL A 83 1.86 -3.27 6.61
CA VAL A 83 1.07 -3.67 5.44
C VAL A 83 1.66 -4.96 4.90
N ARG A 84 0.80 -5.96 4.76
CA ARG A 84 1.11 -7.17 4.02
C ARG A 84 0.55 -7.05 2.61
N GLY A 85 1.37 -7.37 1.63
CA GLY A 85 0.96 -7.39 0.24
C GLY A 85 1.25 -8.70 -0.47
N ILE A 86 0.46 -8.98 -1.50
CA ILE A 86 0.67 -10.07 -2.46
C ILE A 86 0.67 -9.44 -3.85
N GLY A 87 1.84 -9.33 -4.46
CA GLY A 87 2.02 -8.78 -5.80
C GLY A 87 2.02 -9.89 -6.85
N THR A 88 1.28 -9.69 -7.94
CA THR A 88 1.36 -10.54 -9.14
C THR A 88 2.33 -9.88 -10.10
N SER A 89 3.46 -10.53 -10.38
CA SER A 89 4.50 -9.99 -11.26
C SER A 89 4.01 -9.82 -12.69
N VAL A 90 4.50 -8.76 -13.35
CA VAL A 90 4.36 -8.54 -14.81
C VAL A 90 5.12 -9.57 -15.63
#